data_AF-A0A7W2T808-F1
#
_entry.id   AF-A0A7W2T808-F1
#
_cell.length_a   1.000
_cell.length_b   1.000
_cell.length_c   1.000
_cell.angle_alpha   90.00
_cell.angle_beta   90.00
_cell.angle_gamma   90.00
#
_symmetry.space_group_name_H-M   'P 1'
#
loop_
_entity.id
_entity.type
_entity.pdbx_description
1 polymer ?
#
loop_
_entity_poly.entity_id
_entity_poly.type
_entity_poly.pdbx_seq_one_letter_code
_entity_poly.pdbx_strand_id
1 'polypeptide(L)'
;MNEEDSLLHKKSKVILSTQSQAEAILDVATLPKNKATKPLDSSVIDEQWAQMSQDWQSQPIIKTDINRLLKQTKQRTVWAKSLLAIDIMATLAMLFAASYMWLSGSKDQATIIYLGGGGILSIIFVIFAIKVRLSAWKINCGSPDKAIEHAIVGCQSSISYIQLIKFSCLIIGPFANWYVFAVTEQSEKSPIVGLAILNIFLVSIWLVSQYFYIKRQAELKQLNDILIK
;
A
#
# COMPACT_ATOMS: atom_id res chain seq x y z
N MET A 1 -32.97 26.25 18.02
CA MET A 1 -33.31 25.89 16.64
C MET A 1 -31.99 25.86 15.87
N ASN A 2 -31.32 24.74 15.60
CA ASN A 2 -31.69 23.33 15.63
C ASN A 2 -30.52 22.51 16.20
N GLU A 3 -30.87 21.50 16.99
CA GLU A 3 -30.05 20.33 17.26
C GLU A 3 -30.13 19.41 16.04
N GLU A 4 -29.02 19.17 15.32
CA GLU A 4 -28.90 18.05 14.37
C GLU A 4 -27.51 17.40 14.45
N ASP A 5 -27.02 17.16 15.67
CA ASP A 5 -25.90 16.27 15.93
C ASP A 5 -26.39 15.13 16.82
N SER A 6 -26.82 14.01 16.25
CA SER A 6 -26.78 12.65 16.86
C SER A 6 -27.73 11.67 16.14
N LEU A 7 -27.36 11.21 14.95
CA LEU A 7 -28.07 10.10 14.28
C LEU A 7 -27.13 9.00 13.75
N LEU A 8 -25.98 8.77 14.39
CA LEU A 8 -25.06 7.69 14.00
C LEU A 8 -24.61 6.77 15.14
N HIS A 9 -25.43 6.58 16.18
CA HIS A 9 -25.12 5.60 17.22
C HIS A 9 -26.34 4.89 17.83
N LYS A 10 -27.29 4.44 17.02
CA LYS A 10 -28.29 3.46 17.50
C LYS A 10 -27.74 2.05 17.31
N LYS A 11 -26.99 1.55 18.31
CA LYS A 11 -26.72 0.11 18.46
C LYS A 11 -28.08 -0.61 18.50
N SER A 12 -28.47 -1.24 17.39
CA SER A 12 -29.59 -2.16 17.37
C SER A 12 -29.17 -3.41 18.13
N LYS A 13 -29.52 -3.45 19.42
CA LYS A 13 -29.44 -4.65 20.25
C LYS A 13 -30.52 -5.59 19.71
N VAL A 14 -30.13 -6.52 18.84
CA VAL A 14 -30.99 -7.63 18.43
C VAL A 14 -31.26 -8.45 19.70
N ILE A 15 -32.42 -8.26 20.29
CA ILE A 15 -32.93 -9.10 21.37
C ILE A 15 -33.38 -10.38 20.67
N LEU A 16 -32.59 -11.46 20.81
CA LEU A 16 -33.08 -12.80 20.52
C LEU A 16 -34.31 -13.02 21.41
N SER A 17 -35.48 -13.10 20.78
CA SER A 17 -36.71 -13.54 21.44
C SER A 17 -36.46 -14.91 22.07
N THR A 18 -36.60 -14.94 23.39
CA THR A 18 -36.40 -16.13 24.20
C THR A 18 -37.44 -17.18 23.82
N GLN A 19 -36.99 -18.43 23.66
CA GLN A 19 -37.74 -19.62 23.21
C GLN A 19 -39.11 -19.80 23.88
N SER A 20 -39.28 -19.30 25.11
CA SER A 20 -40.54 -19.32 25.87
C SER A 20 -41.68 -18.47 25.28
N GLN A 21 -41.38 -17.38 24.54
CA GLN A 21 -42.43 -16.58 23.88
C GLN A 21 -42.89 -17.18 22.54
N ALA A 22 -42.14 -18.10 21.94
CA ALA A 22 -42.55 -18.79 20.73
C ALA A 22 -43.58 -19.90 21.01
N GLU A 23 -43.47 -20.58 22.14
CA GLU A 23 -44.43 -21.64 22.54
C GLU A 23 -45.79 -21.08 22.96
N ALA A 24 -45.85 -19.87 23.52
CA ALA A 24 -47.13 -19.26 23.93
C ALA A 24 -48.00 -18.75 22.76
N ILE A 25 -47.41 -18.59 21.55
CA ILE A 25 -48.12 -18.11 20.35
C ILE A 25 -48.50 -19.29 19.42
N LEU A 26 -47.86 -20.44 19.55
CA LEU A 26 -48.14 -21.62 18.74
C LEU A 26 -48.94 -22.66 19.54
N ASP A 27 -50.20 -22.34 19.84
CA ASP A 27 -51.16 -23.32 20.35
C ASP A 27 -51.57 -24.25 19.19
N VAL A 28 -50.75 -25.29 18.96
CA VAL A 28 -50.85 -26.26 17.85
C VAL A 28 -52.22 -26.96 17.79
N ALA A 29 -52.99 -26.91 18.88
CA ALA A 29 -54.32 -27.50 18.99
C ALA A 29 -55.43 -26.72 18.27
N THR A 30 -55.23 -25.44 17.92
CA THR A 30 -56.25 -24.58 17.30
C THR A 30 -56.08 -24.39 15.79
N LEU A 31 -55.03 -24.96 15.20
CA LEU A 31 -54.84 -24.90 13.75
C LEU A 31 -55.98 -25.66 13.05
N PRO A 32 -56.70 -25.05 12.09
CA PRO A 32 -57.71 -25.75 11.33
C PRO A 32 -57.04 -26.93 10.65
N LYS A 33 -57.51 -28.15 10.94
CA LYS A 33 -57.03 -29.39 10.32
C LYS A 33 -57.39 -29.35 8.84
N ASN A 34 -56.52 -28.71 8.04
CA ASN A 34 -56.71 -28.55 6.62
C ASN A 34 -56.58 -29.93 5.97
N LYS A 35 -57.72 -30.61 5.79
CA LYS A 35 -57.85 -31.79 4.95
C LYS A 35 -57.82 -31.37 3.48
N ALA A 36 -56.67 -30.88 3.01
CA ALA A 36 -56.28 -30.80 1.61
C ALA A 36 -54.89 -30.15 1.46
N THR A 37 -53.87 -30.64 2.18
CA THR A 37 -52.51 -30.40 1.72
C THR A 37 -52.25 -31.41 0.61
N LYS A 38 -52.46 -31.00 -0.66
CA LYS A 38 -51.76 -31.66 -1.77
C LYS A 38 -50.29 -31.79 -1.33
N PRO A 39 -49.62 -32.94 -1.52
CA PRO A 39 -48.22 -33.06 -1.14
C PRO A 39 -47.50 -31.87 -1.74
N LEU A 40 -46.96 -30.99 -0.88
CA LEU A 40 -46.17 -29.87 -1.33
C LEU A 40 -45.06 -30.50 -2.17
N ASP A 41 -44.99 -30.12 -3.44
CA ASP A 41 -44.15 -30.77 -4.42
C ASP A 41 -42.69 -30.60 -4.01
N SER A 42 -42.20 -31.56 -3.21
CA SER A 42 -40.88 -31.51 -2.57
C SER A 42 -39.79 -31.53 -3.62
N SER A 43 -40.10 -32.02 -4.82
CA SER A 43 -39.24 -31.99 -6.00
C SER A 43 -38.81 -30.56 -6.36
N VAL A 44 -39.71 -29.57 -6.27
CA VAL A 44 -39.41 -28.17 -6.61
C VAL A 44 -38.47 -27.55 -5.56
N ILE A 45 -38.69 -27.88 -4.28
CA ILE A 45 -37.84 -27.41 -3.19
C ILE A 45 -36.46 -28.07 -3.29
N ASP A 46 -36.40 -29.38 -3.54
CA ASP A 46 -35.15 -30.12 -3.71
C ASP A 46 -34.35 -29.64 -4.93
N GLU A 47 -35.02 -29.30 -6.04
CA GLU A 47 -34.38 -28.77 -7.24
C GLU A 47 -33.85 -27.35 -7.03
N GLN A 48 -34.59 -26.48 -6.32
CA GLN A 48 -34.09 -25.16 -5.92
C GLN A 48 -32.91 -25.26 -4.94
N TRP A 49 -32.95 -26.17 -3.97
CA TRP A 49 -31.84 -26.41 -3.06
C TRP A 49 -30.64 -27.02 -3.78
N ALA A 50 -30.85 -27.93 -4.73
CA ALA A 50 -29.79 -28.48 -5.57
C ALA A 50 -29.12 -27.38 -6.38
N GLN A 51 -29.91 -26.52 -7.03
CA GLN A 51 -29.40 -25.39 -7.81
C GLN A 51 -28.64 -24.39 -6.93
N MET A 52 -29.17 -24.01 -5.76
CA MET A 52 -28.45 -23.15 -4.81
C MET A 52 -27.19 -23.81 -4.26
N SER A 53 -27.21 -25.11 -3.99
CA SER A 53 -26.03 -25.83 -3.51
C SER A 53 -24.96 -25.92 -4.59
N GLN A 54 -25.36 -26.05 -5.85
CA GLN A 54 -24.46 -26.09 -6.99
C GLN A 54 -23.91 -24.70 -7.31
N ASP A 55 -24.70 -23.64 -7.18
CA ASP A 55 -24.24 -22.25 -7.19
C ASP A 55 -23.28 -21.96 -6.04
N TRP A 56 -23.53 -22.53 -4.87
CA TRP A 56 -22.66 -22.39 -3.70
C TRP A 56 -21.34 -23.17 -3.85
N GLN A 57 -21.37 -24.36 -4.45
CA GLN A 57 -20.20 -25.18 -4.72
C GLN A 57 -19.40 -24.72 -5.95
N SER A 58 -20.05 -24.06 -6.91
CA SER A 58 -19.40 -23.50 -8.11
C SER A 58 -18.79 -22.13 -7.86
N GLN A 59 -18.96 -21.55 -6.66
CA GLN A 59 -18.24 -20.34 -6.30
C GLN A 59 -16.74 -20.59 -6.47
N PRO A 60 -16.03 -19.72 -7.21
CA PRO A 60 -14.60 -19.85 -7.37
C PRO A 60 -13.95 -19.76 -5.99
N ILE A 61 -13.43 -20.88 -5.48
CA ILE A 61 -12.67 -20.89 -4.24
C ILE A 61 -11.36 -20.17 -4.54
N ILE A 62 -11.32 -18.88 -4.19
CA ILE A 62 -10.11 -18.08 -4.31
C ILE A 62 -9.07 -18.76 -3.41
N LYS A 63 -8.11 -19.47 -4.01
CA LYS A 63 -7.06 -20.21 -3.29
C LYS A 63 -6.16 -19.31 -2.44
N THR A 64 -6.31 -17.99 -2.59
CA THR A 64 -5.52 -16.97 -1.93
C THR A 64 -6.37 -16.19 -0.93
N ASP A 65 -5.89 -16.08 0.30
CA ASP A 65 -6.53 -15.30 1.36
C ASP A 65 -6.59 -13.80 0.98
N ILE A 66 -7.73 -13.38 0.45
CA ILE A 66 -8.01 -12.00 0.02
C ILE A 66 -7.84 -11.01 1.17
N ASN A 67 -8.23 -11.40 2.39
CA ASN A 67 -8.09 -10.53 3.56
C ASN A 67 -6.63 -10.29 3.91
N ARG A 68 -5.80 -11.33 3.82
CA ARG A 68 -4.36 -11.20 3.98
C ARG A 68 -3.73 -10.32 2.90
N LEU A 69 -4.13 -10.47 1.64
CA LEU A 69 -3.66 -9.63 0.54
C LEU A 69 -4.03 -8.16 0.74
N LEU A 70 -5.29 -7.88 1.08
CA LEU A 70 -5.76 -6.51 1.35
C LEU A 70 -5.00 -5.87 2.52
N LYS A 71 -4.80 -6.60 3.62
CA LYS A 71 -4.04 -6.11 4.78
C LYS A 71 -2.59 -5.80 4.40
N GLN A 72 -1.95 -6.69 3.66
CA GLN A 72 -0.57 -6.48 3.18
C GLN A 72 -0.48 -5.28 2.24
N THR A 73 -1.39 -5.15 1.27
CA THR A 73 -1.42 -4.02 0.34
C THR A 73 -1.61 -2.70 1.09
N LYS A 74 -2.56 -2.64 2.04
CA LYS A 74 -2.77 -1.46 2.88
C LYS A 74 -1.52 -1.08 3.68
N GLN A 75 -0.90 -2.05 4.35
CA GLN A 75 0.32 -1.80 5.13
C GLN A 75 1.45 -1.28 4.23
N ARG A 76 1.64 -1.89 3.06
CA ARG A 76 2.64 -1.46 2.06
C ARG A 76 2.37 -0.04 1.56
N THR A 77 1.10 0.32 1.34
CA THR A 77 0.71 1.69 0.96
C THR A 77 1.05 2.69 2.05
N VAL A 78 0.81 2.37 3.33
CA VAL A 78 1.19 3.24 4.46
C VAL A 78 2.70 3.46 4.48
N TRP A 79 3.50 2.39 4.42
CA TRP A 79 4.95 2.50 4.35
C TRP A 79 5.43 3.35 3.17
N ALA A 80 4.84 3.16 1.99
CA ALA A 80 5.19 3.94 0.80
C ALA A 80 4.87 5.44 0.96
N LYS A 81 3.76 5.78 1.62
CA LYS A 81 3.40 7.17 1.93
C LYS A 81 4.33 7.76 2.99
N SER A 82 4.67 7.01 4.03
CA SER A 82 5.61 7.44 5.06
C SER A 82 6.99 7.72 4.49
N LEU A 83 7.51 6.85 3.62
CA LEU A 83 8.77 7.07 2.92
C LEU A 83 8.74 8.33 2.05
N LEU A 84 7.65 8.53 1.29
CA LEU A 84 7.50 9.75 0.50
C LEU A 84 7.47 11.01 1.37
N ALA A 85 6.81 10.96 2.54
CA ALA A 85 6.79 12.10 3.46
C ALA A 85 8.19 12.42 3.99
N ILE A 86 8.99 11.39 4.29
CA ILE A 86 10.40 11.55 4.69
C ILE A 86 11.22 12.18 3.56
N ASP A 87 11.06 11.72 2.31
CA ASP A 87 11.75 12.29 1.15
C ASP A 87 11.42 13.78 0.98
N ILE A 88 10.14 14.16 1.13
CA ILE A 88 9.71 15.57 1.05
C ILE A 88 10.32 16.39 2.19
N MET A 89 10.30 15.90 3.43
CA MET A 89 10.89 16.60 4.57
C MET A 89 12.41 16.77 4.40
N ALA A 90 13.12 15.74 3.93
CA ALA A 90 14.54 15.82 3.64
C ALA A 90 14.85 16.84 2.53
N THR A 91 14.03 16.88 1.47
CA THR A 91 14.15 17.87 0.39
C THR A 91 14.04 19.30 0.93
N LEU A 92 13.02 19.56 1.75
CA LEU A 92 12.80 20.87 2.37
C LEU A 92 13.94 21.25 3.32
N ALA A 93 14.42 20.31 4.12
CA ALA A 93 15.53 20.52 5.03
C ALA A 93 16.83 20.87 4.29
N MET A 94 17.13 20.20 3.18
CA MET A 94 18.31 20.52 2.35
C MET A 94 18.23 21.93 1.77
N LEU A 95 17.07 22.32 1.21
CA LEU A 95 16.88 23.66 0.65
C LEU A 95 16.97 24.74 1.74
N PHE A 96 16.34 24.51 2.89
CA PHE A 96 16.42 25.42 4.03
C PHE A 96 17.86 25.59 4.51
N ALA A 97 18.61 24.50 4.67
CA ALA A 97 20.00 24.54 5.08
C ALA A 97 20.87 25.29 4.05
N ALA A 98 20.68 25.04 2.75
CA ALA A 98 21.38 25.76 1.68
C ALA A 98 21.09 27.27 1.73
N SER A 99 19.81 27.65 1.85
CA SER A 99 19.42 29.06 1.96
C SER A 99 19.98 29.72 3.22
N TYR A 100 19.93 29.04 4.37
CA TYR A 100 20.48 29.56 5.61
C TYR A 100 22.00 29.79 5.53
N MET A 101 22.75 28.83 4.96
CA MET A 101 24.20 28.95 4.78
C MET A 101 24.57 30.07 3.81
N TRP A 102 23.79 30.25 2.74
CA TRP A 102 23.97 31.34 1.79
C TRP A 102 23.74 32.71 2.45
N LEU A 103 22.64 32.87 3.19
CA LEU A 103 22.31 34.11 3.89
C LEU A 103 23.30 34.44 5.02
N SER A 104 23.87 33.42 5.66
CA SER A 104 24.86 33.58 6.73
C SER A 104 26.27 33.90 6.21
N GLY A 105 26.47 33.97 4.89
CA GLY A 105 27.78 34.27 4.29
C GLY A 105 28.83 33.18 4.51
N SER A 106 28.41 31.91 4.61
CA SER A 106 29.34 30.79 4.82
C SER A 106 30.36 30.68 3.68
N LYS A 107 31.63 30.44 4.04
CA LYS A 107 32.72 30.21 3.08
C LYS A 107 32.71 28.81 2.47
N ASP A 108 31.92 27.88 3.03
CA ASP A 108 31.81 26.52 2.55
C ASP A 108 30.88 26.44 1.33
N GLN A 109 31.42 26.82 0.18
CA GLN A 109 30.70 26.80 -1.10
C GLN A 109 30.38 25.37 -1.56
N ALA A 110 31.20 24.38 -1.20
CA ALA A 110 30.99 22.99 -1.60
C ALA A 110 29.71 22.43 -0.99
N THR A 111 29.49 22.67 0.31
CA THR A 111 28.26 22.26 1.00
C THR A 111 27.04 23.01 0.50
N ILE A 112 27.15 24.31 0.20
CA ILE A 112 26.02 25.06 -0.35
C ILE A 112 25.62 24.53 -1.73
N ILE A 113 26.59 24.28 -2.62
CA ILE A 113 26.32 23.74 -3.96
C ILE A 113 25.74 22.33 -3.85
N TYR A 114 26.27 21.49 -2.96
CA TYR A 114 25.77 20.14 -2.75
C TYR A 114 24.34 20.13 -2.21
N LEU A 115 24.04 20.93 -1.18
CA LEU A 115 22.70 21.01 -0.61
C LEU A 115 21.69 21.66 -1.55
N GLY A 116 22.08 22.73 -2.26
CA GLY A 116 21.22 23.41 -3.23
C GLY A 116 20.95 22.55 -4.47
N GLY A 117 22.01 22.06 -5.12
CA GLY A 117 21.91 21.18 -6.28
C GLY A 117 21.24 19.84 -5.95
N GLY A 118 21.62 19.24 -4.82
CA GLY A 118 20.99 18.03 -4.28
C GLY A 118 19.52 18.26 -3.94
N GLY A 119 19.16 19.41 -3.38
CA GLY A 119 17.79 19.84 -3.14
C GLY A 119 16.95 19.89 -4.42
N ILE A 120 17.46 20.52 -5.48
CA ILE A 120 16.78 20.58 -6.78
C ILE A 120 16.61 19.18 -7.37
N LEU A 121 17.66 18.36 -7.36
CA LEU A 121 17.60 16.99 -7.86
C LEU A 121 16.61 16.13 -7.04
N SER A 122 16.52 16.38 -5.74
CA SER A 122 15.59 15.71 -4.84
C SER A 122 14.13 16.10 -5.12
N ILE A 123 13.83 17.37 -5.45
CA ILE A 123 12.51 17.78 -5.95
C ILE A 123 12.12 16.96 -7.18
N ILE A 124 13.02 16.85 -8.16
CA ILE A 124 12.78 16.08 -9.38
C ILE A 124 12.46 14.62 -9.02
N PHE A 125 13.27 14.01 -8.15
CA PHE A 125 13.04 12.65 -7.66
C PHE A 125 11.66 12.49 -7.00
N VAL A 126 11.27 13.41 -6.10
CA VAL A 126 9.97 13.40 -5.42
C VAL A 126 8.81 13.47 -6.42
N ILE A 127 8.90 14.34 -7.44
CA ILE A 127 7.88 14.45 -8.48
C ILE A 127 7.70 13.11 -9.22
N PHE A 128 8.79 12.46 -9.62
CA PHE A 128 8.73 11.15 -10.27
C PHE A 128 8.22 10.06 -9.32
N ALA A 129 8.65 10.07 -8.06
CA ALA A 129 8.20 9.13 -7.04
C ALA A 129 6.68 9.23 -6.80
N ILE A 130 6.12 10.45 -6.76
CA ILE A 130 4.68 10.68 -6.68
C ILE A 130 4.00 10.13 -7.94
N LYS A 131 4.47 10.49 -9.13
CA LYS A 131 3.87 10.04 -10.41
C LYS A 131 3.77 8.52 -10.49
N VAL A 132 4.84 7.81 -10.13
CA VAL A 132 4.88 6.34 -10.15
C VAL A 132 3.88 5.71 -9.18
N ARG A 133 3.61 6.34 -8.03
CA ARG A 133 2.77 5.79 -6.96
C ARG A 133 1.31 6.23 -7.02
N LEU A 134 1.04 7.37 -7.64
CA LEU A 134 -0.30 7.98 -7.69
C LEU A 134 -1.33 7.04 -8.33
N SER A 135 -0.97 6.37 -9.43
CA SER A 135 -1.86 5.42 -10.13
C SER A 135 -2.30 4.28 -9.20
N ALA A 136 -1.34 3.65 -8.51
CA ALA A 136 -1.63 2.56 -7.57
C ALA A 136 -2.46 3.03 -6.36
N TRP A 137 -2.25 4.25 -5.88
CA TRP A 137 -3.00 4.78 -4.73
C TRP A 137 -4.45 5.14 -5.06
N LYS A 138 -4.72 5.58 -6.29
CA LYS A 138 -6.09 5.86 -6.75
C LYS A 138 -6.93 4.59 -6.89
N ILE A 139 -6.29 3.49 -7.29
CA ILE A 139 -6.96 2.23 -7.58
C ILE A 139 -7.21 1.42 -6.28
N ASN A 140 -6.42 1.60 -5.22
CA ASN A 140 -6.51 0.83 -3.97
C ASN A 140 -7.78 1.11 -3.10
N CYS A 141 -8.88 1.55 -3.70
CA CYS A 141 -10.16 1.85 -3.05
C CYS A 141 -10.94 0.56 -2.75
N GLY A 142 -10.46 -0.20 -1.76
CA GLY A 142 -11.26 -0.96 -0.79
C GLY A 142 -12.15 -2.13 -1.22
N SER A 143 -12.43 -2.37 -2.50
CA SER A 143 -13.31 -3.48 -2.90
C SER A 143 -12.59 -4.84 -2.82
N PRO A 144 -13.15 -5.82 -2.07
CA PRO A 144 -12.60 -7.18 -2.01
C PRO A 144 -12.54 -7.85 -3.40
N ASP A 145 -13.52 -7.54 -4.24
CA ASP A 145 -13.71 -8.14 -5.57
C ASP A 145 -12.58 -7.80 -6.56
N LYS A 146 -11.80 -6.74 -6.29
CA LYS A 146 -10.66 -6.30 -7.11
C LYS A 146 -9.33 -6.37 -6.38
N ALA A 147 -9.25 -7.09 -5.26
CA ALA A 147 -8.06 -7.14 -4.42
C ALA A 147 -6.81 -7.64 -5.16
N ILE A 148 -6.96 -8.61 -6.08
CA ILE A 148 -5.86 -9.15 -6.89
C ILE A 148 -5.37 -8.12 -7.91
N GLU A 149 -6.29 -7.47 -8.63
CA GLU A 149 -5.96 -6.40 -9.59
C GLU A 149 -5.23 -5.24 -8.90
N HIS A 150 -5.73 -4.81 -7.73
CA HIS A 150 -5.11 -3.76 -6.92
C HIS A 150 -3.70 -4.17 -6.44
N ALA A 151 -3.51 -5.44 -6.08
CA ALA A 151 -2.21 -5.97 -5.69
C ALA A 151 -1.21 -6.00 -6.87
N ILE A 152 -1.67 -6.34 -8.07
CA ILE A 152 -0.85 -6.33 -9.30
C ILE A 152 -0.37 -4.91 -9.62
N VAL A 153 -1.29 -3.94 -9.66
CA VAL A 153 -0.96 -2.52 -9.91
C VAL A 153 -0.02 -1.99 -8.83
N GLY A 154 -0.26 -2.35 -7.57
CA GLY A 154 0.64 -2.02 -6.45
C GLY A 154 2.05 -2.61 -6.62
N CYS A 155 2.14 -3.83 -7.15
CA CYS A 155 3.43 -4.49 -7.43
C CYS A 155 4.16 -3.82 -8.60
N GLN A 156 3.47 -3.52 -9.70
CA GLN A 156 4.04 -2.78 -10.84
C GLN A 156 4.57 -1.41 -10.42
N SER A 157 3.77 -0.65 -9.66
CA SER A 157 4.20 0.65 -9.11
C SER A 157 5.44 0.51 -8.20
N SER A 158 5.49 -0.53 -7.36
CA SER A 158 6.67 -0.82 -6.54
C SER A 158 7.90 -1.13 -7.39
N ILE A 159 7.76 -1.88 -8.48
CA ILE A 159 8.86 -2.23 -9.38
C ILE A 159 9.41 -0.98 -10.07
N SER A 160 8.53 -0.15 -10.63
CA SER A 160 8.93 1.12 -11.26
C SER A 160 9.60 2.07 -10.25
N TYR A 161 9.14 2.09 -9.00
CA TYR A 161 9.78 2.89 -7.96
C TYR A 161 11.17 2.36 -7.57
N ILE A 162 11.35 1.03 -7.50
CA ILE A 162 12.68 0.44 -7.26
C ILE A 162 13.64 0.75 -8.41
N GLN A 163 13.17 0.71 -9.66
CA GLN A 163 13.96 1.15 -10.81
C GLN A 163 14.36 2.61 -10.70
N LEU A 164 13.45 3.48 -10.27
CA LEU A 164 13.73 4.89 -10.01
C LEU A 164 14.81 5.07 -8.94
N ILE A 165 14.78 4.30 -7.84
CA ILE A 165 15.84 4.33 -6.81
C ILE A 165 17.19 3.91 -7.41
N LYS A 166 17.22 2.82 -8.17
CA LYS A 166 18.48 2.34 -8.78
C LYS A 166 19.06 3.39 -9.72
N PHE A 167 18.21 4.02 -10.52
CA PHE A 167 18.63 5.09 -11.42
C PHE A 167 19.09 6.34 -10.65
N SER A 168 18.39 6.73 -9.59
CA SER A 168 18.80 7.87 -8.76
C SER A 168 20.14 7.61 -8.06
N CYS A 169 20.40 6.38 -7.59
CA CYS A 169 21.72 6.02 -7.05
C CYS A 169 22.85 6.22 -8.06
N LEU A 170 22.62 5.93 -9.34
CA LEU A 170 23.63 6.14 -10.40
C LEU A 170 23.91 7.63 -10.64
N ILE A 171 22.89 8.48 -10.56
CA ILE A 171 23.06 9.93 -10.70
C ILE A 171 23.71 10.52 -9.45
N ILE A 172 23.24 10.16 -8.26
CA ILE A 172 23.72 10.72 -6.99
C ILE A 172 25.17 10.32 -6.71
N GLY A 173 25.60 9.12 -7.14
CA GLY A 173 26.93 8.60 -6.88
C GLY A 173 28.08 9.55 -7.26
N PRO A 174 28.20 9.98 -8.52
CA PRO A 174 29.22 10.94 -8.94
C PRO A 174 29.16 12.27 -8.17
N PHE A 175 27.97 12.82 -7.95
CA PHE A 175 27.80 14.09 -7.22
C PHE A 175 28.21 13.98 -5.75
N ALA A 176 27.84 12.90 -5.08
CA ALA A 176 28.19 12.67 -3.68
C ALA A 176 29.70 12.40 -3.52
N ASN A 177 30.31 11.66 -4.46
CA ASN A 177 31.76 11.44 -4.47
C ASN A 177 32.53 12.75 -4.70
N TRP A 178 32.06 13.60 -5.62
CA TRP A 178 32.64 14.93 -5.84
C TRP A 178 32.55 15.81 -4.58
N TYR A 179 31.41 15.81 -3.89
CA TYR A 179 31.24 16.56 -2.64
C TYR A 179 32.23 16.14 -1.55
N VAL A 180 32.40 14.83 -1.33
CA VAL A 180 33.38 14.32 -0.36
C VAL A 180 34.77 14.82 -0.70
N PHE A 181 35.17 14.75 -1.99
CA PHE A 181 36.45 15.26 -2.44
C PHE A 181 36.61 16.76 -2.16
N ALA A 182 35.63 17.58 -2.54
CA ALA A 182 35.67 19.03 -2.37
C ALA A 182 35.75 19.47 -0.89
N VAL A 183 35.03 18.79 0.01
CA VAL A 183 35.10 19.07 1.46
C VAL A 183 36.43 18.63 2.07
N THR A 184 37.00 17.52 1.60
CA THR A 184 38.28 17.03 2.12
C THR A 184 39.46 17.87 1.65
N GLU A 185 39.39 18.44 0.45
CA GLU A 185 40.36 19.40 -0.07
C GLU A 185 40.41 20.66 0.80
N GLN A 186 39.24 21.17 1.21
CA GLN A 186 39.14 22.34 2.10
C GLN A 186 39.57 22.07 3.55
N SER A 187 39.59 20.80 3.99
CA SER A 187 39.85 20.43 5.39
C SER A 187 41.20 19.73 5.61
N GLU A 188 42.03 19.61 4.57
CA GLU A 188 43.33 18.92 4.57
C GLU A 188 43.30 17.48 5.10
N LYS A 189 42.12 16.84 5.12
CA LYS A 189 41.90 15.47 5.59
C LYS A 189 41.96 14.48 4.42
N SER A 190 42.34 13.24 4.72
CA SER A 190 42.31 12.18 3.70
C SER A 190 40.88 11.89 3.23
N PRO A 191 40.59 11.93 1.90
CA PRO A 191 39.28 11.62 1.34
C PRO A 191 38.91 10.14 1.40
N ILE A 192 39.91 9.27 1.58
CA ILE A 192 39.77 7.81 1.37
C ILE A 192 38.69 7.22 2.26
N VAL A 193 38.67 7.61 3.54
CA VAL A 193 37.68 7.09 4.50
C VAL A 193 36.26 7.57 4.16
N GLY A 194 36.10 8.84 3.80
CA GLY A 194 34.80 9.39 3.40
C GLY A 194 34.25 8.73 2.14
N LEU A 195 35.10 8.56 1.13
CA LEU A 195 34.75 7.88 -0.12
C LEU A 195 34.41 6.41 0.11
N ALA A 196 35.17 5.69 0.95
CA ALA A 196 34.89 4.29 1.26
C ALA A 196 33.51 4.13 1.93
N ILE A 197 33.22 4.93 2.97
CA ILE A 197 31.93 4.88 3.67
C ILE A 197 30.77 5.20 2.72
N LEU A 198 30.90 6.27 1.92
CA LEU A 198 29.86 6.68 0.98
C LEU A 198 29.57 5.59 -0.07
N ASN A 199 30.61 5.02 -0.70
CA ASN A 199 30.42 4.02 -1.75
C ASN A 199 29.91 2.70 -1.19
N ILE A 200 30.36 2.26 0.00
CA ILE A 200 29.78 1.08 0.69
C ILE A 200 28.29 1.31 0.93
N PHE A 201 27.91 2.50 1.39
CA PHE A 201 26.51 2.85 1.62
C PHE A 201 25.70 2.81 0.31
N LEU A 202 26.18 3.43 -0.77
CA LEU A 202 25.51 3.40 -2.07
C LEU A 202 25.35 1.98 -2.63
N VAL A 203 26.40 1.16 -2.55
CA VAL A 203 26.37 -0.24 -2.98
C VAL A 203 25.36 -1.02 -2.14
N SER A 204 25.30 -0.80 -0.83
CA SER A 204 24.33 -1.50 0.03
C SER A 204 22.88 -1.13 -0.30
N ILE A 205 22.57 0.15 -0.53
CA ILE A 205 21.23 0.59 -0.99
C ILE A 205 20.89 -0.07 -2.33
N TRP A 206 21.85 -0.11 -3.26
CA TRP A 206 21.63 -0.71 -4.57
C TRP A 206 21.36 -2.22 -4.47
N LEU A 207 22.12 -2.95 -3.65
CA LEU A 207 21.93 -4.39 -3.42
C LEU A 207 20.58 -4.69 -2.76
N VAL A 208 20.19 -3.92 -1.73
CA VAL A 208 18.89 -4.03 -1.08
C VAL A 208 17.77 -3.77 -2.08
N SER A 209 17.90 -2.73 -2.91
CA SER A 209 16.95 -2.41 -3.97
C SER A 209 16.84 -3.56 -4.98
N GLN A 210 17.96 -4.17 -5.37
CA GLN A 210 17.98 -5.31 -6.29
C GLN A 210 17.31 -6.55 -5.69
N TYR A 211 17.53 -6.83 -4.40
CA TYR A 211 16.84 -7.90 -3.69
C TYR A 211 15.32 -7.71 -3.72
N PHE A 212 14.84 -6.50 -3.40
CA PHE A 212 13.41 -6.18 -3.47
C PHE A 212 12.87 -6.24 -4.90
N TYR A 213 13.64 -5.85 -5.90
CA TYR A 213 13.26 -5.95 -7.31
C TYR A 213 12.93 -7.39 -7.70
N ILE A 214 13.83 -8.33 -7.39
CA ILE A 214 13.65 -9.76 -7.70
C ILE A 214 12.42 -10.30 -6.98
N LYS A 215 12.29 -10.00 -5.67
CA LYS A 215 11.13 -10.42 -4.87
C LYS A 215 9.81 -9.92 -5.46
N ARG A 216 9.75 -8.67 -5.91
CA ARG A 216 8.55 -8.07 -6.51
C ARG A 216 8.21 -8.66 -7.88
N GLN A 217 9.20 -8.96 -8.69
CA GLN A 217 8.96 -9.64 -9.97
C GLN A 217 8.38 -11.04 -9.76
N ALA A 218 8.86 -11.78 -8.76
CA ALA A 218 8.31 -13.07 -8.40
C ALA A 218 6.85 -12.97 -7.88
N GLU A 219 6.56 -12.01 -6.99
CA GLU A 219 5.19 -11.74 -6.52
C GLU A 219 4.25 -11.37 -7.68
N LEU A 220 4.71 -10.55 -8.63
CA LEU A 220 3.92 -10.14 -9.80
C LEU A 220 3.58 -11.33 -10.69
N LYS A 221 4.55 -12.23 -10.95
CA LYS A 221 4.32 -13.45 -11.73
C LYS A 221 3.26 -14.33 -11.07
N GLN A 222 3.38 -14.56 -9.75
CA GLN A 222 2.39 -15.34 -9.00
C GLN A 222 0.98 -14.76 -9.06
N LEU A 223 0.84 -13.43 -8.93
CA LEU A 223 -0.47 -12.77 -8.98
C LEU A 223 -1.10 -12.84 -10.38
N ASN A 224 -0.30 -12.72 -11.44
CA ASN A 224 -0.78 -12.88 -12.82
C ASN A 224 -1.22 -14.32 -13.11
N ASP A 225 -0.48 -15.32 -12.64
CA ASP A 225 -0.84 -16.73 -12.81
C ASP A 225 -2.17 -17.07 -12.10
N ILE A 226 -2.47 -16.40 -10.97
CA ILE A 226 -3.75 -16.54 -10.25
C ILE A 226 -4.88 -15.83 -10.99
N LEU A 227 -4.63 -14.71 -11.67
CA LEU A 227 -5.66 -13.96 -12.39
C LEU A 227 -6.09 -14.65 -13.70
N ILE A 228 -5.15 -15.34 -14.37
CA ILE A 228 -5.41 -16.04 -15.63
C ILE A 228 -6.18 -17.35 -15.42
N LYS A 229 -6.13 -17.91 -14.20
CA LYS A 229 -6.70 -19.21 -13.85
C LYS A 229 -8.07 -19.10 -13.20
#